data_AF-A0A850CHP5-F1
#
_entry.id   AF-A0A850CHP5-F1
#
_cell.length_a   1.000
_cell.length_b   1.000
_cell.length_c   1.000
_cell.angle_alpha   90.00
_cell.angle_beta   90.00
_cell.angle_gamma   90.00
#
_symmetry.space_group_name_H-M   'P 1'
#
loop_
_entity.id
_entity.type
_entity.pdbx_description
1 polymer ?
#
loop_
_entity_poly.entity_id
_entity_poly.type
_entity_poly.pdbx_seq_one_letter_code
_entity_poly.pdbx_strand_id
1 'polypeptide(L)'
;HLAVAPEHLAEWAPAGLFLIVVAAGQLWLARALWRGLGARLVPAAVLLTSGLVALYVVSRTIGLPFHADAVHQGLGMGASHHGGSQVPGGRGNGMPVIPGSGADAAVESVGALDLVCVVAELGALALLVGMLPAGQRRCVGNLLLAVGVCGWVVWGLVRFT
;
A
#
# COMPACT_ATOMS: atom_id res chain seq x y z
N HIS A 1 -1.99 1.03 10.33
CA HIS A 1 -2.82 2.23 10.12
C HIS A 1 -2.70 3.27 11.23
N LEU A 2 -3.41 3.17 12.37
CA LEU A 2 -3.40 4.26 13.39
C LEU A 2 -2.03 4.60 13.97
N ALA A 3 -1.15 3.62 14.16
CA ALA A 3 0.21 3.87 14.67
C ALA A 3 1.10 4.66 13.69
N VAL A 4 0.81 4.57 12.38
CA VAL A 4 1.60 5.18 11.30
C VAL A 4 0.99 6.52 10.85
N ALA A 5 -0.29 6.74 11.16
CA ALA A 5 -1.02 7.96 10.78
C ALA A 5 -0.39 9.27 11.27
N PRO A 6 0.15 9.41 12.51
CA PRO A 6 0.73 10.67 12.97
C PRO A 6 1.94 11.12 12.16
N GLU A 7 2.81 10.17 11.79
CA GLU A 7 3.98 10.42 10.93
C GLU A 7 3.52 10.91 9.55
N HIS A 8 2.55 10.22 8.95
CA HIS A 8 2.00 10.62 7.65
C HIS A 8 1.20 11.92 7.70
N LEU A 9 0.58 12.28 8.83
CA LEU A 9 -0.08 13.58 9.00
C LEU A 9 0.93 14.73 9.03
N ALA A 10 2.13 14.50 9.60
CA ALA A 10 3.20 15.49 9.65
C ALA A 10 3.86 15.70 8.28
N GLU A 11 3.96 14.65 7.47
CA GLU A 11 4.55 14.70 6.13
C GLU A 11 3.55 15.14 5.05
N TRP A 12 2.37 14.52 5.00
CA TRP A 12 1.34 14.81 4.02
C TRP A 12 -0.06 14.46 4.55
N ALA A 13 -0.75 15.48 5.07
CA ALA A 13 -2.04 15.34 5.74
C ALA A 13 -3.09 14.44 5.04
N PRO A 14 -3.25 14.45 3.70
CA PRO A 14 -4.17 13.53 3.02
C PRO A 14 -3.84 12.04 3.22
N ALA A 15 -2.56 11.65 3.24
CA ALA A 15 -2.20 10.25 3.52
C ALA A 15 -2.52 9.86 4.97
N GLY A 16 -2.21 10.73 5.93
CA GLY A 16 -2.57 10.50 7.32
C GLY A 16 -4.09 10.36 7.52
N LEU A 17 -4.89 11.23 6.89
CA LEU A 17 -6.35 11.13 6.91
C LEU A 17 -6.85 9.84 6.24
N PHE A 18 -6.27 9.46 5.11
CA PHE A 18 -6.59 8.21 4.42
C PHE A 18 -6.39 7.00 5.34
N LEU A 19 -5.27 6.92 6.07
CA LEU A 19 -5.00 5.84 7.02
C LEU A 19 -6.03 5.80 8.17
N ILE A 20 -6.47 6.96 8.66
CA ILE A 20 -7.52 7.06 9.69
C ILE A 20 -8.86 6.56 9.14
N VAL A 21 -9.24 6.96 7.93
CA VAL A 21 -10.48 6.51 7.27
C VAL A 21 -10.46 5.00 7.03
N VAL A 22 -9.33 4.45 6.56
CA VAL A 22 -9.14 3.01 6.38
C VAL A 22 -9.29 2.28 7.71
N ALA A 23 -8.62 2.73 8.77
CA ALA A 23 -8.73 2.13 10.10
C ALA A 23 -10.16 2.15 10.64
N ALA A 24 -10.86 3.28 10.51
CA ALA A 24 -12.25 3.42 10.92
C ALA A 24 -13.18 2.50 10.12
N GLY A 25 -12.98 2.41 8.80
CA GLY A 25 -13.73 1.53 7.91
C GLY A 25 -13.53 0.06 8.24
N GLN A 26 -12.30 -0.36 8.52
CA GLN A 26 -11.99 -1.75 8.92
C GLN A 26 -12.61 -2.10 10.27
N LEU A 27 -12.58 -1.18 11.25
CA LEU A 27 -13.22 -1.38 12.55
C LEU A 27 -14.74 -1.47 12.43
N TRP A 28 -15.34 -0.60 11.61
CA TRP A 28 -16.76 -0.65 11.30
C TRP A 28 -17.14 -1.98 10.62
N LEU A 29 -16.37 -2.42 9.64
CA LEU A 29 -16.59 -3.68 8.94
C LEU A 29 -16.52 -4.86 9.93
N ALA A 30 -15.49 -4.92 10.77
CA ALA A 30 -15.38 -5.94 11.81
C ALA A 30 -16.61 -5.97 12.72
N ARG A 31 -17.09 -4.79 13.14
CA ARG A 31 -18.32 -4.66 13.94
C ARG A 31 -19.57 -5.11 13.18
N ALA A 32 -19.68 -4.81 11.89
CA ALA A 32 -20.80 -5.20 11.04
C ALA A 32 -20.83 -6.72 10.80
N LEU A 33 -19.66 -7.34 10.57
CA LEU A 33 -19.51 -8.78 10.45
C LEU A 33 -19.87 -9.49 11.75
N TRP A 34 -19.45 -8.97 12.91
CA TRP A 34 -19.87 -9.49 14.22
C TRP A 34 -21.40 -9.46 14.36
N ARG A 35 -22.06 -8.40 13.87
CA ARG A 35 -23.54 -8.28 13.89
C ARG A 35 -24.25 -9.15 12.83
N GLY A 36 -23.53 -9.94 12.04
CA GLY A 36 -24.11 -10.85 11.05
C GLY A 36 -24.46 -10.21 9.70
N LEU A 37 -24.01 -8.97 9.41
CA LEU A 37 -24.31 -8.25 8.15
C LEU A 37 -23.46 -8.72 6.95
N GLY A 38 -22.90 -9.93 7.00
CA GLY A 38 -21.77 -10.35 6.14
C GLY A 38 -22.09 -10.57 4.67
N ALA A 39 -23.26 -11.10 4.31
CA ALA A 39 -23.51 -11.58 2.95
C ALA A 39 -23.40 -10.51 1.86
N ARG A 40 -23.75 -9.25 2.17
CA ARG A 40 -23.67 -8.12 1.23
C ARG A 40 -22.35 -7.35 1.32
N LEU A 41 -21.70 -7.39 2.49
CA LEU A 41 -20.52 -6.58 2.77
C LEU A 41 -19.22 -7.27 2.37
N VAL A 42 -19.16 -8.61 2.44
CA VAL A 42 -17.92 -9.37 2.20
C VAL A 42 -17.35 -9.13 0.79
N PRO A 43 -18.11 -9.15 -0.32
CA PRO A 43 -17.53 -8.89 -1.64
C PRO A 43 -16.93 -7.49 -1.77
N ALA A 44 -17.62 -6.47 -1.26
CA ALA A 44 -17.13 -5.10 -1.25
C ALA A 44 -15.88 -4.96 -0.37
N ALA A 45 -15.86 -5.62 0.79
CA ALA A 45 -14.70 -5.67 1.65
C ALA A 45 -13.48 -6.32 0.98
N VAL A 46 -13.67 -7.45 0.30
CA VAL A 46 -12.60 -8.10 -0.48
C VAL A 46 -12.04 -7.16 -1.54
N LEU A 47 -12.90 -6.46 -2.28
CA LEU A 47 -12.47 -5.50 -3.30
C LEU A 47 -11.68 -4.34 -2.69
N LEU A 48 -12.16 -3.76 -1.59
CA LEU A 48 -11.50 -2.64 -0.93
C LEU A 48 -10.16 -3.05 -0.31
N THR A 49 -10.10 -4.18 0.40
CA THR A 49 -8.87 -4.71 1.02
C THR A 49 -7.85 -5.10 -0.05
N SER A 50 -8.26 -5.77 -1.13
CA SER A 50 -7.35 -6.05 -2.26
C SER A 50 -6.86 -4.77 -2.93
N GLY A 51 -7.71 -3.74 -3.04
CA GLY A 51 -7.32 -2.41 -3.50
C GLY A 51 -6.27 -1.75 -2.61
N LEU A 52 -6.37 -1.88 -1.27
CA LEU A 52 -5.36 -1.36 -0.34
C LEU A 52 -4.01 -2.07 -0.51
N VAL A 53 -4.01 -3.39 -0.68
CA VAL A 53 -2.80 -4.17 -0.96
C VAL A 53 -2.18 -3.74 -2.30
N ALA A 54 -3.00 -3.59 -3.35
CA ALA A 54 -2.54 -3.14 -4.66
C ALA A 54 -1.95 -1.72 -4.59
N LEU A 55 -2.62 -0.81 -3.88
CA LEU A 55 -2.14 0.56 -3.65
C LEU A 55 -0.79 0.57 -2.92
N TYR A 56 -0.63 -0.27 -1.89
CA TYR A 56 0.64 -0.44 -1.19
C TYR A 56 1.75 -0.92 -2.14
N VAL A 57 1.47 -1.96 -2.95
CA VAL A 57 2.45 -2.49 -3.93
C VAL A 57 2.83 -1.41 -4.94
N VAL A 58 1.87 -0.67 -5.50
CA VAL A 58 2.14 0.44 -6.43
C VAL A 58 3.00 1.52 -5.77
N SER A 59 2.62 1.96 -4.57
CA SER A 59 3.37 2.94 -3.78
C SER A 59 4.83 2.52 -3.59
N ARG A 60 5.08 1.24 -3.28
CA ARG A 60 6.43 0.70 -3.04
C ARG A 60 7.22 0.36 -4.32
N THR A 61 6.58 0.28 -5.49
CA THR A 61 7.24 -0.14 -6.74
C THR A 61 7.50 1.01 -7.69
N ILE A 62 6.49 1.83 -7.96
CA ILE A 62 6.57 2.93 -8.93
C ILE A 62 6.23 4.29 -8.31
N GLY A 63 6.00 4.33 -7.00
CA GLY A 63 5.53 5.53 -6.30
C GLY A 63 4.05 5.83 -6.57
N LEU A 64 3.50 6.81 -5.85
CA LEU A 64 2.14 7.28 -6.10
C LEU A 64 2.19 8.49 -7.04
N PRO A 65 1.26 8.65 -8.00
CA PRO A 65 1.27 9.80 -8.91
C PRO A 65 0.95 11.14 -8.21
N PHE A 66 0.73 11.14 -6.89
CA PHE A 66 0.45 12.32 -6.08
C PHE A 66 1.58 12.48 -5.04
N HIS A 67 2.65 13.19 -5.42
CA HIS A 67 3.76 13.52 -4.49
C HIS A 67 3.56 14.91 -3.88
N ALA A 68 3.99 15.09 -2.63
CA ALA A 68 3.92 16.35 -1.89
C ALA A 68 4.59 17.53 -2.62
N ASP A 69 5.56 17.26 -3.50
CA ASP A 69 6.26 18.25 -4.31
C ASP A 69 5.32 19.02 -5.25
N ALA A 70 4.25 18.41 -5.74
CA ALA A 70 3.26 19.09 -6.58
C ALA A 70 2.47 20.15 -5.81
N VAL A 71 2.38 20.03 -4.47
CA VAL A 71 1.71 21.00 -3.60
C VAL A 71 2.71 22.01 -3.03
N HIS A 72 3.94 21.61 -2.71
CA HIS A 72 5.00 22.53 -2.25
C HIS A 72 5.57 23.41 -3.36
N GLN A 73 5.68 22.93 -4.60
CA GLN A 73 6.06 23.78 -5.75
C GLN A 73 4.98 24.82 -6.11
N GLY A 74 3.71 24.53 -5.83
CA GLY A 74 2.62 25.50 -6.00
C GLY A 74 2.58 26.60 -4.93
N LEU A 75 3.30 26.43 -3.81
CA LEU A 75 3.23 27.31 -2.63
C LEU A 75 4.58 27.91 -2.20
N GLY A 76 5.69 27.62 -2.90
CA GLY A 76 6.95 28.34 -2.73
C GLY A 76 7.58 28.29 -1.33
N MET A 77 7.38 27.22 -0.56
CA MET A 77 7.93 27.10 0.80
C MET A 77 8.67 25.77 1.02
N GLY A 78 9.99 25.89 1.25
CA GLY A 78 10.73 25.01 2.16
C GLY A 78 11.58 23.89 1.55
N ALA A 79 12.79 24.20 1.12
CA ALA A 79 13.86 23.21 0.99
C ALA A 79 14.45 22.94 2.39
N SER A 80 14.27 21.72 2.93
CA SER A 80 14.92 21.28 4.17
C SER A 80 16.22 20.54 3.88
N HIS A 81 17.32 21.27 4.04
CA HIS A 81 18.68 20.76 4.23
C HIS A 81 18.76 19.92 5.52
N HIS A 82 18.82 18.58 5.47
CA HIS A 82 19.55 17.77 6.46
C HIS A 82 19.95 16.41 5.88
N GLY A 83 21.28 16.23 5.72
CA GLY A 83 21.90 14.99 5.25
C GLY A 83 22.02 13.93 6.34
N GLY A 84 21.71 12.69 5.97
CA GLY A 84 21.99 11.47 6.72
C GLY A 84 22.90 10.54 5.92
N SER A 85 23.85 9.90 6.59
CA SER A 85 24.96 9.12 6.05
C SER A 85 24.55 7.92 5.19
N GLN A 86 25.26 7.75 4.08
CA GLN A 86 25.09 6.65 3.13
C GLN A 86 25.75 5.37 3.66
N VAL A 87 24.96 4.33 3.93
CA VAL A 87 25.45 2.98 4.29
C VAL A 87 24.82 1.97 3.33
N PRO A 88 25.54 0.92 2.88
CA PRO A 88 24.97 -0.13 2.04
C PRO A 88 23.71 -0.76 2.66
N GLY A 89 22.58 -0.70 1.94
CA GLY A 89 21.24 -1.06 2.45
C GLY A 89 20.34 0.14 2.84
N GLY A 90 20.91 1.34 2.90
CA GLY A 90 20.18 2.61 2.86
C GLY A 90 19.76 2.98 1.43
N ARG A 91 18.99 4.07 1.29
CA ARG A 91 18.37 4.55 0.04
C ARG A 91 19.30 4.38 -1.20
N GLY A 92 18.96 3.39 -2.03
CA GLY A 92 19.33 3.26 -3.45
C GLY A 92 20.71 2.63 -3.78
N ASN A 93 20.78 2.01 -4.97
CA ASN A 93 21.99 1.68 -5.74
C ASN A 93 22.22 2.67 -6.91
N GLY A 94 21.67 3.89 -6.79
CA GLY A 94 22.08 5.05 -7.59
C GLY A 94 21.52 5.20 -8.99
N MET A 95 20.53 4.41 -9.45
CA MET A 95 19.92 4.62 -10.77
C MET A 95 18.38 4.58 -10.73
N PRO A 96 17.70 5.67 -11.15
CA PRO A 96 16.26 5.67 -11.35
C PRO A 96 15.90 4.82 -12.59
N VAL A 97 14.96 3.88 -12.42
CA VAL A 97 14.45 3.02 -13.51
C VAL A 97 13.50 3.78 -14.46
N ILE A 98 13.08 5.00 -14.10
CA ILE A 98 12.26 5.86 -14.95
C ILE A 98 13.02 7.15 -15.27
N PRO A 99 13.23 7.50 -16.55
CA PRO A 99 13.80 8.79 -16.92
C PRO A 99 12.90 9.93 -16.39
N GLY A 100 13.37 10.66 -15.38
CA GLY A 100 12.68 11.83 -14.81
C GLY A 100 12.46 11.82 -13.30
N SER A 101 12.70 10.71 -12.59
CA SER A 101 12.69 10.72 -11.11
C SER A 101 14.06 11.13 -10.57
N GLY A 102 14.11 12.24 -9.84
CA GLY A 102 15.35 12.73 -9.20
C GLY A 102 15.97 11.68 -8.27
N ALA A 103 17.26 11.85 -7.99
CA ALA A 103 18.09 10.95 -7.18
C ALA A 103 17.57 10.67 -5.75
N ASP A 104 16.54 11.38 -5.30
CA ASP A 104 15.84 11.19 -4.02
C ASP A 104 14.77 10.08 -4.06
N ALA A 105 14.41 9.57 -5.25
CA ALA A 105 13.42 8.51 -5.47
C ALA A 105 13.99 7.09 -5.23
N ALA A 106 14.89 6.94 -4.28
CA ALA A 106 15.38 5.64 -3.85
C ALA A 106 14.26 4.90 -3.12
N VAL A 107 13.92 3.71 -3.64
CA VAL A 107 12.97 2.75 -3.04
C VAL A 107 13.08 2.78 -1.52
N GLU A 108 12.07 3.33 -0.88
CA GLU A 108 12.08 3.53 0.56
C GLU A 108 12.00 2.16 1.25
N SER A 109 12.89 1.95 2.22
CA SER A 109 13.00 0.70 2.97
C SER A 109 11.68 0.38 3.67
N VAL A 110 11.24 -0.88 3.60
CA VAL A 110 10.03 -1.34 4.29
C VAL A 110 10.26 -1.31 5.80
N GLY A 111 9.56 -0.41 6.49
CA GLY A 111 9.61 -0.31 7.95
C GLY A 111 8.94 -1.50 8.63
N ALA A 112 9.28 -1.75 9.89
CA ALA A 112 8.65 -2.83 10.67
C ALA A 112 7.13 -2.66 10.79
N LEU A 113 6.65 -1.41 10.97
CA LEU A 113 5.23 -1.11 11.03
C LEU A 113 4.51 -1.33 9.70
N ASP A 114 5.18 -1.08 8.58
CA ASP A 114 4.64 -1.37 7.26
C ASP A 114 4.45 -2.87 7.06
N LEU A 115 5.47 -3.66 7.42
CA LEU A 115 5.40 -5.12 7.31
C LEU A 115 4.25 -5.67 8.15
N VAL A 116 4.12 -5.20 9.39
CA VAL A 116 3.00 -5.57 10.27
C VAL A 116 1.66 -5.19 9.62
N CYS A 117 1.56 -4.00 9.05
CA CYS A 117 0.36 -3.52 8.41
C CYS A 117 -0.03 -4.39 7.19
N VAL A 118 0.93 -4.71 6.33
CA VAL A 118 0.72 -5.55 5.14
C VAL A 118 0.33 -6.97 5.52
N VAL A 119 1.01 -7.57 6.50
CA VAL A 119 0.68 -8.91 6.97
C VAL A 119 -0.73 -8.95 7.56
N ALA A 120 -1.10 -7.94 8.35
CA ALA A 120 -2.46 -7.82 8.89
C ALA A 120 -3.50 -7.66 7.77
N GLU A 121 -3.22 -6.83 6.76
CA GLU A 121 -4.10 -6.58 5.62
C GLU A 121 -4.30 -7.86 4.77
N LEU A 122 -3.22 -8.60 4.51
CA LEU A 122 -3.27 -9.89 3.82
C LEU A 122 -4.03 -10.96 4.62
N GLY A 123 -3.84 -10.99 5.93
CA GLY A 123 -4.61 -11.85 6.83
C GLY A 123 -6.11 -11.53 6.78
N ALA A 124 -6.46 -10.24 6.83
CA ALA A 124 -7.84 -9.79 6.70
C ALA A 124 -8.43 -10.19 5.34
N LEU A 125 -7.69 -10.00 4.24
CA LEU A 125 -8.11 -10.41 2.90
C LEU A 125 -8.39 -11.92 2.82
N ALA A 126 -7.48 -12.74 3.36
CA ALA A 126 -7.63 -14.19 3.37
C ALA A 126 -8.89 -14.63 4.14
N LEU A 127 -9.15 -14.02 5.30
CA LEU A 127 -10.36 -14.28 6.08
C LEU A 127 -11.63 -13.88 5.32
N LEU A 128 -11.64 -12.68 4.72
CA LEU A 128 -12.78 -12.19 3.93
C LEU A 128 -13.07 -13.08 2.72
N VAL A 129 -12.03 -13.52 2.00
CA VAL A 129 -12.17 -14.49 0.91
C VAL A 129 -12.70 -15.84 1.43
N GLY A 130 -12.25 -16.28 2.62
CA GLY A 130 -12.76 -17.47 3.29
C GLY A 130 -14.27 -17.42 3.57
N MET A 131 -14.79 -16.23 3.88
CA MET A 131 -16.22 -15.98 4.14
C MET A 131 -17.09 -15.95 2.87
N LEU A 132 -16.50 -15.90 1.67
CA LEU A 132 -17.27 -15.92 0.42
C LEU A 132 -17.92 -17.30 0.17
N PRO A 133 -19.07 -17.35 -0.55
CA PRO A 133 -19.65 -18.59 -1.06
C PRO A 133 -18.64 -19.38 -1.91
N ALA A 134 -18.72 -20.72 -1.91
CA ALA A 134 -17.70 -21.59 -2.51
C ALA A 134 -17.34 -21.25 -3.97
N GLY A 135 -18.34 -20.89 -4.79
CA GLY A 135 -18.11 -20.47 -6.19
C GLY A 135 -17.33 -19.16 -6.29
N GLN A 136 -17.75 -18.13 -5.54
CA GLN A 136 -17.07 -16.83 -5.51
C GLN A 136 -15.67 -16.94 -4.92
N ARG A 137 -15.49 -17.71 -3.83
CA ARG A 137 -14.21 -17.94 -3.19
C ARG A 137 -13.17 -18.53 -4.14
N ARG A 138 -13.56 -19.54 -4.94
CA ARG A 138 -12.67 -20.13 -5.95
C ARG A 138 -12.31 -19.14 -7.05
N CYS A 139 -13.31 -18.43 -7.59
CA CYS A 139 -13.09 -17.42 -8.62
C CYS A 139 -12.14 -16.32 -8.16
N VAL A 140 -12.43 -15.72 -7.00
CA VAL A 140 -11.63 -14.64 -6.41
C VAL A 140 -10.24 -15.13 -6.01
N GLY A 141 -10.13 -16.29 -5.37
CA GLY A 141 -8.84 -16.88 -5.00
C GLY A 141 -7.95 -17.13 -6.21
N ASN A 142 -8.50 -17.73 -7.28
CA ASN A 142 -7.78 -17.95 -8.53
C ASN A 142 -7.38 -16.63 -9.21
N LEU A 143 -8.25 -15.62 -9.17
CA LEU A 143 -7.96 -14.28 -9.71
C LEU A 143 -6.79 -13.63 -8.95
N LEU A 144 -6.82 -13.63 -7.62
CA LEU A 144 -5.75 -13.07 -6.79
C LEU A 144 -4.42 -13.80 -7.03
N LEU A 145 -4.46 -15.13 -7.14
CA LEU A 145 -3.29 -15.93 -7.45
C LEU A 145 -2.74 -15.59 -8.84
N ALA A 146 -3.60 -15.52 -9.85
CA ALA A 146 -3.22 -15.18 -11.21
C ALA A 146 -2.59 -13.78 -11.29
N VAL A 147 -3.18 -12.79 -10.63
CA VAL A 147 -2.62 -11.43 -10.54
C VAL A 147 -1.24 -11.45 -9.87
N GLY A 148 -1.08 -12.16 -8.75
CA GLY A 148 0.21 -12.29 -8.06
C GLY A 148 1.27 -12.95 -8.91
N VAL A 149 0.95 -14.08 -9.57
CA VAL A 149 1.87 -14.80 -10.46
C VAL A 149 2.24 -13.96 -11.68
N CYS A 150 1.26 -13.31 -12.34
CA CYS A 150 1.52 -12.42 -13.46
C CYS A 150 2.44 -11.26 -13.05
N GLY A 151 2.17 -10.63 -11.90
CA GLY A 151 3.04 -9.58 -11.36
C GLY A 151 4.46 -10.06 -11.11
N TRP A 152 4.62 -11.26 -10.55
CA TRP A 152 5.93 -11.86 -10.29
C TRP A 152 6.69 -12.21 -11.57
N VAL A 153 5.99 -12.74 -12.59
CA VAL A 153 6.57 -13.04 -13.91
C VAL A 153 7.03 -11.74 -14.59
N VAL A 154 6.19 -10.70 -14.61
CA VAL A 154 6.55 -9.41 -15.20
C VAL A 154 7.78 -8.83 -14.48
N TRP A 155 7.81 -8.85 -13.15
CA TRP A 155 8.96 -8.39 -12.38
C TRP A 155 10.23 -9.20 -12.71
N GLY A 156 10.12 -10.53 -12.79
CA GLY A 156 11.24 -11.40 -13.13
C GLY A 156 11.79 -11.14 -14.53
N LEU A 157 10.91 -10.96 -15.52
CA LEU A 157 11.31 -10.59 -16.88
C LEU A 157 12.06 -9.25 -16.87
N VAL A 158 11.46 -8.20 -16.33
CA VAL A 158 12.08 -6.85 -16.26
C VAL A 158 13.43 -6.86 -15.53
N ARG A 159 13.63 -7.75 -14.54
CA ARG A 159 14.86 -7.78 -13.74
C ARG A 159 15.98 -8.60 -14.36
N PHE A 160 15.66 -9.63 -15.15
CA PHE A 160 16.64 -10.62 -15.62
C PHE A 160 16.80 -10.68 -17.15
N THR A 161 16.07 -9.85 -17.91
CA THR A 161 16.29 -9.62 -19.36
C THR A 161 16.86 -8.23 -19.59
#